data_AF-A0A969JE80-F1
#
_entry.id   AF-A0A969JE80-F1
#
_cell.length_a   1.000
_cell.length_b   1.000
_cell.length_c   1.000
_cell.angle_alpha   90.00
_cell.angle_beta   90.00
_cell.angle_gamma   90.00
#
_symmetry.space_group_name_H-M   'P 1'
#
loop_
_entity.id
_entity.type
_entity.pdbx_description
1 polymer ?
#
loop_
_entity_poly.entity_id
_entity_poly.type
_entity_poly.pdbx_seq_one_letter_code
_entity_poly.pdbx_strand_id
1 'polypeptide(L)'
;MNAQNAEIFIFNENNINSAFQEYSPAFHPEGLVFVATNPAVDKEKTEDSKTGMATTSIFISKRDDNNRHNRPIPFAQSLTTTYYDGPLCFNKDGKRVFITRSNLKKGSPLKPKMV
;
A
#
# COMPACT_ATOMS: atom_id res chain seq x y z
N MET A 1 29.60 19.56 -19.27
CA MET A 1 28.22 19.10 -19.53
C MET A 1 27.32 19.99 -18.71
N ASN A 2 26.59 20.91 -19.36
CA ASN A 2 25.64 21.78 -18.67
C ASN A 2 24.40 20.94 -18.35
N ALA A 3 24.10 20.72 -17.07
CA ALA A 3 22.82 20.17 -16.67
C ALA A 3 21.76 21.20 -17.05
N GLN A 4 20.95 20.87 -18.06
CA GLN A 4 19.81 21.68 -18.44
C GLN A 4 18.78 21.53 -17.31
N ASN A 5 18.37 22.65 -16.69
CA ASN A 5 17.33 22.63 -15.68
C ASN A 5 16.05 22.08 -16.31
N ALA A 6 15.64 20.89 -15.89
CA ALA A 6 14.37 20.32 -16.31
C ALA A 6 13.24 21.09 -15.61
N GLU A 7 12.25 21.55 -16.37
CA GLU A 7 11.01 22.04 -15.78
C GLU A 7 10.25 20.85 -15.18
N ILE A 8 9.99 20.91 -13.87
CA ILE A 8 9.28 19.87 -13.12
C ILE A 8 7.86 20.36 -12.87
N PHE A 9 6.88 19.60 -13.35
CA PHE A 9 5.47 19.83 -13.06
C PHE A 9 4.98 18.85 -12.01
N ILE A 10 4.24 19.36 -11.02
CA ILE A 10 3.65 18.56 -9.94
C ILE A 10 2.14 18.66 -10.06
N PHE A 11 1.48 17.50 -10.07
CA PHE A 11 0.03 17.39 -10.15
C PHE A 11 -0.50 16.55 -8.99
N ASN A 12 -1.75 16.79 -8.60
CA ASN A 12 -2.43 15.90 -7.67
C ASN A 12 -2.74 14.57 -8.36
N GLU A 13 -2.31 13.46 -7.76
CA GLU A 13 -2.62 12.11 -8.23
C GLU A 13 -4.02 11.69 -7.77
N ASN A 14 -5.06 12.35 -8.32
CA ASN A 14 -6.46 12.23 -7.90
C ASN A 14 -7.03 10.81 -7.99
N ASN A 15 -6.39 9.90 -8.74
CA ASN A 15 -6.81 8.51 -8.80
C ASN A 15 -6.38 7.72 -7.56
N ILE A 16 -5.26 8.10 -6.92
CA ILE A 16 -4.71 7.45 -5.72
C ILE A 16 -5.11 8.22 -4.46
N ASN A 17 -4.89 9.53 -4.46
CA ASN A 17 -5.09 10.38 -3.29
C ASN A 17 -6.58 10.43 -2.94
N SER A 18 -6.90 10.14 -1.68
CA SER A 18 -8.28 10.12 -1.19
C SER A 18 -8.44 10.90 0.12
N ALA A 19 -9.62 10.79 0.74
CA ALA A 19 -9.86 11.32 2.09
C ALA A 19 -9.29 10.41 3.20
N PHE A 20 -8.87 9.19 2.84
CA PHE A 20 -8.16 8.27 3.72
C PHE A 20 -6.66 8.57 3.70
N GLN A 21 -5.89 7.78 4.43
CA GLN A 21 -4.44 7.90 4.43
C GLN A 21 -3.87 6.92 3.41
N GLU A 22 -3.15 7.43 2.41
CA GLU A 22 -2.27 6.64 1.53
C GLU A 22 -0.81 6.94 1.87
N TYR A 23 -0.01 5.91 2.12
CA TYR A 23 1.39 6.07 2.53
C TYR A 23 2.27 4.89 2.12
N SER A 24 3.59 5.06 2.30
CA SER A 24 4.62 4.07 1.97
C SER A 24 4.55 3.52 0.53
N PRO A 25 4.61 4.40 -0.50
CA PRO A 25 4.62 3.96 -1.88
C PRO A 25 5.90 3.19 -2.23
N ALA A 26 5.76 2.14 -3.01
CA ALA A 26 6.84 1.33 -3.56
C ALA A 26 6.59 1.06 -5.05
N PHE A 27 7.65 1.15 -5.85
CA PHE A 27 7.59 0.81 -7.27
C PHE A 27 7.53 -0.71 -7.46
N HIS A 28 6.54 -1.16 -8.22
CA HIS A 28 6.38 -2.54 -8.69
C HIS A 28 6.35 -2.53 -10.22
N PRO A 29 6.80 -3.60 -10.92
CA PRO A 29 6.80 -3.63 -12.39
C PRO A 29 5.44 -3.32 -13.04
N GLU A 30 4.33 -3.65 -12.36
CA GLU A 30 2.97 -3.38 -12.86
C GLU A 30 2.39 -2.01 -12.44
N GLY A 31 3.03 -1.27 -11.53
CA GLY A 31 2.47 -0.02 -11.03
C GLY A 31 3.01 0.44 -9.68
N LEU A 32 2.30 1.38 -9.07
CA LEU A 32 2.62 1.87 -7.72
C LEU A 32 1.86 1.06 -6.69
N VAL A 33 2.58 0.40 -5.80
CA VAL A 33 2.00 -0.30 -4.64
C VAL A 33 2.12 0.61 -3.43
N PHE A 34 1.08 0.71 -2.63
CA PHE A 34 1.06 1.57 -1.46
C PHE A 34 0.12 1.00 -0.39
N VAL A 35 0.23 1.53 0.81
CA VAL A 35 -0.62 1.15 1.95
C VAL A 35 -1.67 2.21 2.15
N ALA A 36 -2.91 1.82 2.44
CA ALA A 36 -3.95 2.77 2.79
C ALA A 36 -4.84 2.30 3.95
N THR A 37 -5.47 3.26 4.64
CA THR A 37 -6.48 3.00 5.68
C THR A 37 -7.89 2.78 5.11
N ASN A 38 -8.03 2.85 3.78
CA ASN A 38 -9.25 2.45 3.10
C ASN A 38 -9.38 0.91 3.11
N PRO A 39 -10.46 0.33 3.67
CA PRO A 39 -10.64 -1.12 3.64
C PRO A 39 -10.91 -1.60 2.21
N ALA A 40 -9.93 -2.31 1.63
CA ALA A 40 -10.03 -2.90 0.29
C ALA A 40 -10.82 -4.23 0.27
N VAL A 41 -11.06 -4.76 1.46
CA VAL A 41 -11.59 -6.10 1.76
C VAL A 41 -12.72 -5.95 2.78
N ASP A 42 -13.40 -7.06 3.07
CA ASP A 42 -14.53 -7.11 4.00
C ASP A 42 -14.25 -6.30 5.29
N LYS A 43 -15.05 -5.25 5.48
CA LYS A 43 -14.88 -4.27 6.57
C LYS A 43 -14.89 -4.94 7.92
N GLU A 44 -15.70 -5.98 8.10
CA GLU A 44 -15.79 -6.71 9.38
C GLU A 44 -14.48 -7.42 9.72
N LYS A 45 -13.71 -7.82 8.71
CA LYS A 45 -12.43 -8.52 8.89
C LYS A 45 -11.23 -7.58 8.96
N THR A 46 -11.35 -6.36 8.45
CA THR A 46 -10.31 -5.34 8.50
C THR A 46 -10.54 -4.31 9.59
N GLU A 47 -11.35 -4.60 10.61
CA GLU A 47 -11.52 -3.70 11.75
C GLU A 47 -10.67 -4.19 12.93
N ASP A 48 -9.87 -3.31 13.52
CA ASP A 48 -9.20 -3.60 14.77
C ASP A 48 -10.25 -3.58 15.89
N SER A 49 -10.54 -4.76 16.43
CA SER A 49 -11.55 -4.95 17.47
C SER A 49 -11.33 -4.15 18.76
N LYS A 50 -10.14 -3.56 18.97
CA LYS A 50 -9.84 -2.72 20.13
C LYS A 50 -10.08 -1.23 19.87
N THR A 51 -9.83 -0.78 18.65
CA THR A 51 -9.90 0.65 18.29
C THR A 51 -11.15 0.98 17.48
N GLY A 52 -11.82 -0.03 16.89
CA GLY A 52 -12.92 0.14 15.94
C GLY A 52 -12.47 0.76 14.61
N MET A 53 -11.15 0.86 14.37
CA MET A 53 -10.60 1.50 13.18
C MET A 53 -10.27 0.45 12.12
N ALA A 54 -10.36 0.84 10.85
CA ALA A 54 -9.88 0.02 9.76
C ALA A 54 -8.36 -0.24 9.93
N THR A 55 -7.97 -1.50 9.86
CA THR A 55 -6.61 -1.95 9.61
C THR A 55 -6.20 -1.52 8.21
N THR A 56 -4.90 -1.55 7.95
CA THR A 56 -4.39 -1.07 6.66
C THR A 56 -4.49 -2.16 5.60
N SER A 57 -4.81 -1.74 4.39
CA SER A 57 -4.83 -2.59 3.21
C SER A 57 -3.74 -2.17 2.24
N ILE A 58 -3.21 -3.13 1.49
CA ILE A 58 -2.22 -2.87 0.44
C ILE A 58 -2.96 -2.75 -0.88
N PHE A 59 -2.65 -1.72 -1.65
CA PHE A 59 -3.25 -1.44 -2.96
C PHE A 59 -2.19 -1.35 -4.03
N ILE A 60 -2.59 -1.60 -5.28
CA ILE A 60 -1.79 -1.31 -6.47
C ILE A 60 -2.59 -0.41 -7.40
N SER A 61 -1.95 0.66 -7.86
CA SER A 61 -2.41 1.45 -8.99
C SER A 61 -1.54 1.15 -10.21
N LYS A 62 -2.12 0.45 -11.19
CA LYS A 62 -1.46 0.17 -12.47
C LYS A 62 -1.42 1.42 -13.33
N ARG A 63 -0.40 1.56 -14.17
CA ARG A 63 -0.33 2.67 -15.13
C ARG A 63 -1.04 2.32 -16.44
N ASP A 64 -1.66 3.31 -17.05
CA ASP A 64 -2.19 3.23 -18.41
C ASP A 64 -1.10 3.50 -19.46
N ASP A 65 -1.47 3.40 -20.75
CA ASP A 65 -0.57 3.65 -21.88
C ASP A 65 -0.05 5.10 -21.95
N ASN A 66 -0.70 6.03 -21.24
CA ASN A 66 -0.28 7.43 -21.09
C ASN A 66 0.52 7.67 -19.81
N ASN A 67 0.97 6.61 -19.14
CA ASN A 67 1.74 6.63 -17.89
C ASN A 67 1.00 7.30 -16.71
N ARG A 68 -0.34 7.33 -16.75
CA ARG A 68 -1.21 7.81 -15.65
C ARG A 68 -1.62 6.65 -14.76
N HIS A 69 -1.72 6.90 -13.46
CA HIS A 69 -2.18 5.89 -12.50
C HIS A 69 -3.69 5.66 -12.63
N ASN A 70 -4.11 4.40 -12.71
CA ASN A 70 -5.53 4.02 -12.66
C ASN A 70 -6.07 4.06 -11.24
N ARG A 71 -7.39 3.92 -11.07
CA ARG A 71 -7.98 3.72 -9.74
C ARG A 71 -7.35 2.49 -9.07
N PRO A 72 -6.87 2.61 -7.82
CA PRO A 72 -6.25 1.52 -7.10
C PRO A 72 -7.19 0.35 -6.89
N ILE A 73 -6.63 -0.85 -6.95
CA ILE A 73 -7.31 -2.10 -6.58
C ILE A 73 -6.54 -2.78 -5.46
N PRO A 74 -7.18 -3.66 -4.65
CA PRO A 74 -6.49 -4.43 -3.63
C PRO A 74 -5.28 -5.17 -4.24
N PHE A 75 -4.10 -4.99 -3.64
CA PHE A 75 -2.89 -5.73 -3.99
C PHE A 75 -2.79 -6.98 -3.13
N ALA A 76 -2.74 -8.15 -3.78
CA ALA A 76 -2.53 -9.45 -3.17
C ALA A 76 -3.23 -9.57 -1.80
N GLN A 77 -4.56 -9.74 -1.80
CA GLN A 77 -5.38 -9.88 -0.58
C GLN A 77 -4.79 -10.88 0.44
N SER A 78 -4.10 -11.91 -0.05
CA SER A 78 -3.36 -12.88 0.75
C SER A 78 -2.19 -12.32 1.56
N LEU A 79 -1.85 -11.03 1.42
CA LEU A 79 -0.82 -10.36 2.22
C LEU A 79 -1.44 -9.50 3.30
N THR A 80 -2.69 -9.06 3.12
CA THR A 80 -3.41 -8.22 4.08
C THR A 80 -3.80 -9.03 5.31
N THR A 81 -3.59 -8.44 6.47
CA THR A 81 -3.94 -9.04 7.75
C THR A 81 -4.85 -8.14 8.58
N THR A 82 -5.36 -8.68 9.68
CA THR A 82 -6.05 -7.91 10.72
C THR A 82 -5.10 -7.03 11.55
N TYR A 83 -3.90 -6.72 11.05
CA TYR A 83 -2.89 -5.89 11.72
C TYR A 83 -2.59 -4.66 10.85
N TYR A 84 -1.90 -3.67 11.43
CA TYR A 84 -1.34 -2.57 10.68
C TYR A 84 -0.10 -3.04 9.91
N ASP A 85 -0.29 -3.25 8.62
CA ASP A 85 0.71 -3.64 7.63
C ASP A 85 1.32 -2.40 6.97
N GLY A 86 2.63 -2.43 6.73
CA GLY A 86 3.38 -1.34 6.09
C GLY A 86 4.46 -0.71 6.97
N PRO A 87 5.48 -0.04 6.37
CA PRO A 87 5.83 0.05 4.95
C PRO A 87 6.15 -1.29 4.26
N LEU A 88 6.21 -1.27 2.93
CA LEU A 88 6.66 -2.41 2.12
C LEU A 88 7.68 -2.00 1.05
N CYS A 89 8.48 -2.96 0.60
CA CYS A 89 9.35 -2.81 -0.56
C CYS A 89 9.45 -4.11 -1.35
N PHE A 90 9.96 -4.03 -2.57
CA PHE A 90 10.17 -5.17 -3.45
C PHE A 90 11.66 -5.39 -3.72
N ASN A 91 12.02 -6.64 -3.98
CA ASN A 91 13.29 -6.93 -4.63
C ASN A 91 13.28 -6.44 -6.10
N LYS A 92 14.45 -6.46 -6.75
CA LYS A 92 14.65 -5.90 -8.10
C LYS A 92 13.67 -6.41 -9.17
N ASP A 93 13.28 -7.68 -9.12
CA ASP A 93 12.36 -8.28 -10.11
C ASP A 93 10.88 -8.17 -9.72
N GLY A 94 10.56 -7.56 -8.58
CA GLY A 94 9.19 -7.41 -8.09
C GLY A 94 8.57 -8.68 -7.52
N LYS A 95 9.26 -9.83 -7.56
CA LYS A 95 8.67 -11.14 -7.19
C LYS A 95 8.67 -11.43 -5.70
N ARG A 96 9.42 -10.66 -4.91
CA ARG A 96 9.47 -10.77 -3.45
C ARG A 96 9.14 -9.42 -2.84
N VAL A 97 8.19 -9.44 -1.92
CA VAL A 97 7.78 -8.30 -1.11
C VAL A 97 8.31 -8.48 0.32
N PHE A 98 8.79 -7.39 0.91
CA PHE A 98 9.16 -7.31 2.31
C PHE A 98 8.22 -6.30 2.97
N ILE A 99 7.55 -6.69 4.05
CA ILE A 99 6.51 -5.90 4.72
C ILE A 99 6.82 -5.85 6.21
N THR A 100 6.75 -4.67 6.81
CA THR A 100 6.72 -4.57 8.28
C THR A 100 5.28 -4.69 8.77
N ARG A 101 5.09 -5.38 9.89
CA ARG A 101 3.76 -5.66 10.44
C ARG A 101 3.74 -5.40 11.93
N SER A 102 2.71 -4.70 12.41
CA SER A 102 2.50 -4.46 13.84
C SER A 102 1.82 -5.67 14.49
N ASN A 103 2.58 -6.75 14.73
CA ASN A 103 2.08 -8.00 15.32
C ASN A 103 2.79 -8.39 16.64
N LEU A 104 3.48 -7.47 17.32
CA LEU A 104 4.15 -7.80 18.58
C LEU A 104 3.18 -7.78 19.76
N LYS A 105 3.20 -8.85 20.58
CA LYS A 105 2.54 -8.90 21.89
C LYS A 105 3.57 -9.30 22.94
N LYS A 106 3.83 -8.41 23.91
CA LYS A 106 4.85 -8.60 24.96
C LYS A 106 6.24 -8.98 24.38
N GLY A 107 6.63 -8.31 23.30
CA GLY A 107 7.92 -8.55 22.62
C GLY A 107 7.98 -9.79 21.73
N SER A 108 6.91 -10.59 21.65
CA SER A 108 6.85 -11.78 20.79
C SER A 108 5.94 -11.54 19.58
N PRO A 109 6.35 -11.96 18.35
CA PRO A 109 5.51 -11.85 17.18
C PRO A 109 4.33 -12.82 17.23
N LEU A 110 3.14 -12.31 16.96
CA LEU A 110 1.92 -13.10 16.78
C LEU A 110 1.87 -13.63 15.35
N LYS A 111 1.27 -14.82 15.18
CA LYS A 111 0.98 -15.33 13.84
C LYS A 111 -0.02 -14.40 13.14
N PRO A 112 0.28 -13.95 11.90
CA PRO A 112 -0.64 -13.11 11.15
C PRO A 112 -1.98 -13.81 10.95
N LYS A 113 -3.08 -13.08 11.20
CA LYS A 113 -4.43 -13.50 10.82
C LYS A 113 -4.76 -12.86 9.48
N MET A 114 -4.91 -13.70 8.47
CA MET A 114 -5.27 -13.29 7.11
C MET A 114 -6.73 -12.86 7.05
N VAL A 115 -7.03 -11.92 6.16
CA VAL A 115 -8.38 -11.40 5.88
C VAL A 115 -9.04 -12.22 4.77
#